data_AF-A0A9P3J4C7-F1
#
_entry.id   AF-A0A9P3J4C7-F1
#
_cell.length_a   1.000
_cell.length_b   1.000
_cell.length_c   1.000
_cell.angle_alpha   90.00
_cell.angle_beta   90.00
_cell.angle_gamma   90.00
#
_symmetry.space_group_name_H-M   'P 1'
#
loop_
_entity.id
_entity.type
_entity.pdbx_description
1 polymer ?
#
loop_
_entity_poly.entity_id
_entity_poly.type
_entity_poly.pdbx_seq_one_letter_code
_entity_poly.pdbx_strand_id
1 'polypeptide(L)'
;MEPRAGVRVERVEAGGSGEEAEGEGTEASPRLPKADSHSRAAHEAVARILEDAPLEGGEGGEGGEGSAELAGAGGTGAVSEMAWSDMGLGRSSRSKFGPVGWQEYFDEEEYVTMTNGDVFHVYRAGRTGPVLLCLHGGGYTGLSFAVAAGHMKGEVQVVALDMRGHGGTRTTNDSDLSAQTLVADVAAMAKRLFGDSPPAIVLLGHSMGGAVAVRVAEQHLLPSLAGLVVVDVVEGTALASLGHMHAVLASRPSHFPSLEKAVEWSVRSGHLRSVDSARVSVPSTLVPDAAGKGFTWRTPLEQSQPYWKGWYTGLSDLFLHCPVPKLLLLAGTDRLDKPLTIAQMQGRFQMLVVRHSGHAIQEDETLDFSSSVLHFIARNRITQRGVMVGGFIHH
;
A
#
# COMPACT_ATOMS: atom_id res chain seq x y z
N MET A 1 -49.69 35.72 8.60
CA MET A 1 -50.15 36.10 9.96
C MET A 1 -50.50 34.82 10.68
N GLU A 2 -49.69 34.47 11.67
CA GLU A 2 -49.95 33.40 12.63
C GLU A 2 -50.84 33.97 13.79
N PRO A 3 -51.23 33.21 14.84
CA PRO A 3 -52.59 32.70 15.06
C PRO A 3 -53.28 33.31 16.30
N ARG A 4 -54.48 32.82 16.67
CA ARG A 4 -55.13 33.10 17.96
C ARG A 4 -55.47 31.82 18.74
N ALA A 5 -55.10 31.90 20.02
CA ALA A 5 -55.43 31.08 21.19
C ALA A 5 -56.93 30.67 21.30
N GLY A 6 -57.36 29.69 22.08
CA GLY A 6 -56.76 28.86 23.13
C GLY A 6 -57.91 28.16 23.89
N VAL A 7 -57.61 27.31 24.89
CA VAL A 7 -58.32 27.12 26.19
C VAL A 7 -57.74 25.87 26.90
N ARG A 8 -57.73 25.96 28.23
CA ARG A 8 -56.96 25.24 29.27
C ARG A 8 -57.89 24.37 30.15
N VAL A 9 -57.32 23.75 31.19
CA VAL A 9 -57.90 23.28 32.49
C VAL A 9 -58.17 21.76 32.54
N GLU A 10 -57.83 20.92 33.55
CA GLU A 10 -57.11 20.91 34.85
C GLU A 10 -56.79 19.42 35.16
N ARG A 11 -55.60 19.00 35.64
CA ARG A 11 -55.10 18.82 37.03
C ARG A 11 -56.02 18.07 38.02
N VAL A 12 -55.53 16.93 38.54
CA VAL A 12 -55.89 16.35 39.85
C VAL A 12 -54.59 15.89 40.53
N GLU A 13 -54.43 16.27 41.80
CA GLU A 13 -53.32 15.96 42.73
C GLU A 13 -53.73 14.90 43.78
N ALA A 14 -52.73 14.57 44.61
CA ALA A 14 -52.73 13.96 45.97
C ALA A 14 -52.40 12.45 46.00
N GLY A 15 -51.51 11.94 46.86
CA GLY A 15 -50.70 12.51 47.95
C GLY A 15 -50.36 11.44 49.00
N GLY A 16 -49.19 11.58 49.66
CA GLY A 16 -48.80 10.92 50.94
C GLY A 16 -48.19 9.50 50.84
N SER A 17 -47.24 9.04 51.66
CA SER A 17 -46.59 9.57 52.88
C SER A 17 -45.56 8.55 53.42
N GLY A 18 -44.47 9.02 54.08
CA GLY A 18 -43.61 8.30 55.06
C GLY A 18 -42.64 7.25 54.50
N GLU A 19 -41.47 6.95 55.07
CA GLU A 19 -40.76 7.36 56.28
C GLU A 19 -39.31 6.79 56.17
N GLU A 20 -38.40 7.28 57.00
CA GLU A 20 -36.94 7.18 56.93
C GLU A 20 -36.34 5.78 57.21
N ALA A 21 -35.16 5.50 56.64
CA ALA A 21 -34.14 4.64 57.25
C ALA A 21 -32.73 4.97 56.69
N GLU A 22 -31.84 5.39 57.59
CA GLU A 22 -30.41 5.59 57.35
C GLU A 22 -29.68 4.26 57.08
N GLY A 23 -28.66 4.30 56.22
CA GLY A 23 -27.73 3.19 56.00
C GLY A 23 -26.51 3.67 55.24
N GLU A 24 -25.39 3.85 55.95
CA GLU A 24 -24.06 4.11 55.40
C GLU A 24 -23.66 3.05 54.35
N GLY A 25 -23.18 3.50 53.19
CA GLY A 25 -22.72 2.64 52.11
C GLY A 25 -21.77 3.38 51.18
N THR A 26 -20.48 3.06 51.32
CA THR A 26 -19.32 3.58 50.57
C THR A 26 -19.51 3.60 49.04
N GLU A 27 -19.17 4.73 48.41
CA GLU A 27 -19.04 4.87 46.95
C GLU A 27 -18.00 3.89 46.38
N ALA A 28 -18.46 2.97 45.52
CA ALA A 28 -17.60 2.15 44.68
C ALA A 28 -17.60 2.71 43.24
N SER A 29 -16.47 3.30 42.83
CA SER A 29 -16.19 3.63 41.43
C SER A 29 -16.21 2.36 40.55
N PRO A 30 -16.79 2.39 39.33
CA PRO A 30 -16.72 1.26 38.42
C PRO A 30 -15.28 1.15 37.86
N ARG A 31 -14.60 0.07 38.21
CA ARG A 31 -13.29 -0.31 37.68
C ARG A 31 -13.42 -0.63 36.17
N LEU A 32 -12.63 0.05 35.36
CA LEU A 32 -12.38 -0.29 33.95
C LEU A 32 -11.90 -1.75 33.85
N PRO A 33 -12.36 -2.53 32.84
CA PRO A 33 -11.84 -3.87 32.61
C PRO A 33 -10.36 -3.79 32.22
N LYS A 34 -9.53 -4.62 32.87
CA LYS A 34 -8.11 -4.76 32.59
C LYS A 34 -7.91 -5.19 31.13
N ALA A 35 -6.95 -4.53 30.47
CA ALA A 35 -6.54 -4.81 29.09
C ALA A 35 -6.30 -6.32 28.89
N ASP A 36 -6.92 -6.83 27.83
CA ASP A 36 -7.06 -8.25 27.55
C ASP A 36 -5.75 -8.89 27.08
N SER A 37 -5.52 -10.11 27.53
CA SER A 37 -4.31 -10.94 27.36
C SER A 37 -3.91 -11.24 25.90
N HIS A 38 -4.73 -10.84 24.92
CA HIS A 38 -4.52 -11.09 23.49
C HIS A 38 -3.61 -10.06 22.81
N SER A 39 -3.44 -8.85 23.37
CA SER A 39 -2.47 -7.84 22.88
C SER A 39 -1.01 -8.30 23.13
N ARG A 40 -0.80 -9.13 24.14
CA ARG A 40 0.51 -9.68 24.51
C ARG A 40 0.98 -10.76 23.52
N ALA A 41 0.05 -11.53 22.95
CA ALA A 41 0.34 -12.59 21.98
C ALA A 41 0.87 -12.05 20.64
N ALA A 42 0.43 -10.85 20.22
CA ALA A 42 0.94 -10.20 19.02
C ALA A 42 2.37 -9.64 19.21
N HIS A 43 2.70 -9.16 20.42
CA HIS A 43 4.06 -8.76 20.78
C HIS A 43 5.01 -9.96 20.93
N GLU A 44 4.52 -11.11 21.41
CA GLU A 44 5.32 -12.34 21.54
C GLU A 44 5.67 -12.99 20.20
N ALA A 45 4.85 -12.81 19.15
CA ALA A 45 5.15 -13.32 17.80
C ALA A 45 6.37 -12.63 17.16
N VAL A 46 6.62 -11.35 17.48
CA VAL A 46 7.81 -10.60 17.03
C VAL A 46 9.04 -10.97 17.88
N ALA A 47 8.85 -11.28 19.16
CA ALA A 47 9.94 -11.70 20.05
C ALA A 47 10.48 -13.11 19.72
N ARG A 48 9.63 -14.05 19.28
CA ARG A 48 10.08 -15.41 18.88
C ARG A 48 10.94 -15.44 17.61
N ILE A 49 10.96 -14.37 16.82
CA ILE A 49 11.86 -14.24 15.66
C ILE A 49 13.31 -13.96 16.11
N LEU A 50 13.53 -13.53 17.36
CA LEU A 50 14.85 -13.12 17.86
C LEU A 50 15.61 -14.22 18.65
N GLU A 51 14.98 -15.34 19.02
CA GLU A 51 15.62 -16.33 19.92
C GLU A 51 16.22 -17.57 19.24
N ASP A 52 15.95 -17.84 17.95
CA ASP A 52 16.37 -19.08 17.28
C ASP A 52 17.47 -18.90 16.19
N ALA A 53 18.28 -17.85 16.27
CA ALA A 53 19.46 -17.72 15.41
C ALA A 53 20.66 -18.50 16.01
N PRO A 54 21.22 -19.52 15.34
CA PRO A 54 22.36 -20.25 15.85
C PRO A 54 23.63 -19.38 15.84
N LEU A 55 24.31 -19.35 16.98
CA LEU A 55 25.64 -18.78 17.16
C LEU A 55 26.69 -19.72 16.58
N GLU A 56 27.34 -19.34 15.49
CA GLU A 56 28.67 -19.87 15.12
C GLU A 56 29.71 -18.75 15.22
N GLY A 57 30.81 -19.04 15.92
CA GLY A 57 31.84 -18.08 16.31
C GLY A 57 33.21 -18.30 15.66
N GLY A 58 34.07 -17.30 15.86
CA GLY A 58 35.52 -17.30 15.65
C GLY A 58 35.96 -17.08 14.20
N GLU A 59 37.00 -16.32 13.83
CA GLU A 59 38.10 -15.60 14.48
C GLU A 59 38.52 -14.49 13.46
N GLY A 60 38.89 -13.26 13.82
CA GLY A 60 40.25 -12.88 14.26
C GLY A 60 41.20 -12.60 13.08
N GLY A 61 41.43 -11.32 12.73
CA GLY A 61 42.46 -10.94 11.73
C GLY A 61 42.59 -9.43 11.50
N GLU A 62 43.67 -8.86 12.04
CA GLU A 62 44.04 -7.44 12.04
C GLU A 62 44.59 -6.91 10.70
N GLY A 63 44.46 -5.59 10.51
CA GLY A 63 45.58 -4.74 10.06
C GLY A 63 45.61 -4.27 8.60
N GLY A 64 45.67 -2.95 8.40
CA GLY A 64 46.24 -2.36 7.18
C GLY A 64 45.65 -1.03 6.74
N GLU A 65 46.15 0.07 7.31
CA GLU A 65 45.99 1.43 6.78
C GLU A 65 46.69 1.60 5.42
N GLY A 66 46.10 2.39 4.53
CA GLY A 66 46.68 2.71 3.22
C GLY A 66 45.98 3.88 2.55
N SER A 67 46.45 5.09 2.85
CA SER A 67 46.11 6.35 2.21
C SER A 67 46.63 6.38 0.76
N ALA A 68 45.83 6.85 -0.20
CA ALA A 68 46.34 7.43 -1.45
C ALA A 68 45.34 8.42 -2.08
N GLU A 69 45.90 9.56 -2.49
CA GLU A 69 45.26 10.76 -3.01
C GLU A 69 44.63 10.64 -4.41
N LEU A 70 43.75 11.63 -4.63
CA LEU A 70 43.13 12.12 -5.86
C LEU A 70 44.01 12.15 -7.13
N ALA A 71 43.41 11.78 -8.25
CA ALA A 71 43.65 12.44 -9.55
C ALA A 71 42.37 12.45 -10.39
N GLY A 72 41.97 13.63 -10.84
CA GLY A 72 40.82 13.82 -11.72
C GLY A 72 41.15 13.51 -13.18
N ALA A 73 40.14 13.06 -13.92
CA ALA A 73 40.06 13.19 -15.37
C ALA A 73 38.59 13.16 -15.79
N GLY A 74 38.15 14.21 -16.46
CA GLY A 74 36.85 14.28 -17.10
C GLY A 74 36.77 13.28 -18.26
N GLY A 75 35.60 12.65 -18.39
CA GLY A 75 35.25 11.77 -19.50
C GLY A 75 33.75 11.65 -19.59
N THR A 76 33.15 12.38 -20.51
CA THR A 76 31.77 12.21 -20.96
C THR A 76 31.66 10.84 -21.64
N GLY A 77 31.33 9.80 -20.89
CA GLY A 77 31.08 8.47 -21.38
C GLY A 77 29.61 8.12 -21.23
N ALA A 78 28.92 7.93 -22.35
CA ALA A 78 27.59 7.37 -22.40
C ALA A 78 27.59 6.01 -21.67
N VAL A 79 26.86 5.94 -20.55
CA VAL A 79 26.62 4.67 -19.85
C VAL A 79 25.54 3.95 -20.64
N SER A 80 25.91 2.81 -21.22
CA SER A 80 25.04 2.00 -22.07
C SER A 80 23.76 1.58 -21.33
N GLU A 81 22.62 1.73 -22.00
CA GLU A 81 21.37 1.05 -21.68
C GLU A 81 21.60 -0.46 -21.59
N MET A 82 21.78 -1.00 -20.38
CA MET A 82 21.52 -2.41 -20.13
C MET A 82 20.02 -2.56 -19.92
N ALA A 83 19.35 -3.10 -20.92
CA ALA A 83 17.95 -3.48 -20.82
C ALA A 83 17.77 -4.54 -19.72
N TRP A 84 16.72 -4.41 -18.91
CA TRP A 84 16.38 -5.34 -17.83
C TRP A 84 16.21 -6.79 -18.31
N SER A 85 15.95 -6.99 -19.60
CA SER A 85 15.90 -8.28 -20.28
C SER A 85 17.22 -9.07 -20.24
N ASP A 86 18.37 -8.40 -20.11
CA ASP A 86 19.70 -9.04 -20.08
C ASP A 86 20.11 -9.53 -18.69
N MET A 87 19.33 -9.28 -17.64
CA MET A 87 19.58 -9.75 -16.26
C MET A 87 19.15 -11.21 -16.01
N GLY A 88 18.95 -12.02 -17.05
CA GLY A 88 18.70 -13.46 -16.93
C GLY A 88 17.26 -13.86 -16.55
N LEU A 89 16.29 -12.94 -16.64
CA LEU A 89 14.87 -13.19 -16.33
C LEU A 89 14.13 -14.05 -17.37
N GLY A 90 14.82 -14.60 -18.38
CA GLY A 90 14.22 -15.34 -19.50
C GLY A 90 14.22 -16.87 -19.40
N ARG A 91 14.63 -17.48 -18.29
CA ARG A 91 14.54 -18.94 -18.08
C ARG A 91 13.87 -19.23 -16.76
N SER A 92 12.70 -19.88 -16.80
CA SER A 92 12.05 -20.47 -15.64
C SER A 92 13.08 -21.25 -14.82
N SER A 93 13.51 -20.66 -13.70
CA SER A 93 14.41 -21.35 -12.79
C SER A 93 13.65 -22.54 -12.21
N ARG A 94 14.25 -23.74 -12.31
CA ARG A 94 13.71 -24.96 -11.71
C ARG A 94 13.72 -24.92 -10.16
N SER A 95 14.32 -23.89 -9.57
CA SER A 95 14.33 -23.70 -8.12
C SER A 95 13.00 -23.14 -7.60
N LYS A 96 12.59 -23.62 -6.42
CA LYS A 96 11.40 -23.15 -5.70
C LYS A 96 11.36 -21.63 -5.51
N PHE A 97 12.51 -20.99 -5.33
CA PHE A 97 12.62 -19.54 -5.10
C PHE A 97 13.21 -18.79 -6.30
N GLY A 98 13.39 -19.48 -7.42
CA GLY A 98 13.96 -18.89 -8.61
C GLY A 98 13.06 -17.80 -9.21
N PRO A 99 13.60 -16.63 -9.58
CA PRO A 99 12.82 -15.54 -10.16
C PRO A 99 11.99 -15.98 -11.38
N VAL A 100 10.85 -15.33 -11.56
CA VAL A 100 10.01 -15.47 -12.76
C VAL A 100 9.79 -14.12 -13.42
N GLY A 101 9.62 -14.13 -14.74
CA GLY A 101 9.42 -12.91 -15.52
C GLY A 101 8.02 -12.34 -15.35
N TRP A 102 7.90 -11.01 -15.50
CA TRP A 102 6.61 -10.32 -15.47
C TRP A 102 5.65 -10.79 -16.58
N GLN A 103 6.19 -11.33 -17.67
CA GLN A 103 5.46 -11.79 -18.86
C GLN A 103 4.48 -12.95 -18.57
N GLU A 104 4.63 -13.63 -17.43
CA GLU A 104 3.66 -14.63 -16.98
C GLU A 104 2.32 -14.00 -16.58
N TYR A 105 2.33 -12.72 -16.20
CA TYR A 105 1.20 -12.03 -15.58
C TYR A 105 0.71 -10.83 -16.40
N PHE A 106 1.64 -9.98 -16.83
CA PHE A 106 1.36 -8.80 -17.64
C PHE A 106 1.55 -9.08 -19.13
N ASP A 107 0.81 -8.35 -19.97
CA ASP A 107 0.83 -8.52 -21.42
C ASP A 107 1.90 -7.63 -22.07
N GLU A 108 2.25 -6.51 -21.43
CA GLU A 108 3.27 -5.56 -21.90
C GLU A 108 3.89 -4.77 -20.74
N GLU A 109 5.11 -4.28 -20.96
CA GLU A 109 5.75 -3.25 -20.14
C GLU A 109 6.03 -2.01 -21.00
N GLU A 110 6.04 -0.84 -20.38
CA GLU A 110 6.24 0.44 -21.06
C GLU A 110 7.08 1.38 -20.19
N TYR A 111 8.08 2.03 -20.80
CA TYR A 111 8.83 3.13 -20.20
C TYR A 111 8.30 4.46 -20.77
N VAL A 112 7.59 5.20 -19.93
CA VAL A 112 6.88 6.42 -20.30
C VAL A 112 7.74 7.63 -19.99
N THR A 113 8.27 8.29 -21.02
CA THR A 113 9.03 9.54 -20.88
C THR A 113 8.10 10.73 -20.69
N MET A 114 8.24 11.41 -19.55
CA MET A 114 7.52 12.61 -19.18
C MET A 114 8.13 13.87 -19.79
N THR A 115 7.38 14.97 -19.77
CA THR A 115 7.82 16.24 -20.38
C THR A 115 9.00 16.89 -19.64
N ASN A 116 9.19 16.57 -18.37
CA ASN A 116 10.32 17.00 -17.55
C ASN A 116 11.56 16.09 -17.68
N GLY A 117 11.49 15.05 -18.52
CA GLY A 117 12.58 14.07 -18.71
C GLY A 117 12.56 12.88 -17.74
N ASP A 118 11.66 12.86 -16.76
CA ASP A 118 11.46 11.68 -15.90
C ASP A 118 10.94 10.51 -16.77
N VAL A 119 11.32 9.27 -16.45
CA VAL A 119 10.88 8.06 -17.14
C VAL A 119 10.24 7.12 -16.14
N PHE A 120 8.94 6.89 -16.29
CA PHE A 120 8.19 5.98 -15.42
C PHE A 120 8.01 4.62 -16.06
N HIS A 121 8.14 3.57 -15.27
CA HIS A 121 7.94 2.20 -15.73
C HIS A 121 6.54 1.71 -15.37
N VAL A 122 5.86 1.08 -16.32
CA VAL A 122 4.47 0.65 -16.21
C VAL A 122 4.32 -0.75 -16.77
N TYR A 123 3.60 -1.62 -16.06
CA TYR A 123 3.16 -2.92 -16.57
C TYR A 123 1.67 -2.89 -16.85
N ARG A 124 1.23 -3.52 -17.96
CA ARG A 124 -0.19 -3.51 -18.36
C ARG A 124 -0.69 -4.92 -18.65
N ALA A 125 -1.92 -5.20 -18.23
CA ALA A 125 -2.59 -6.46 -18.47
C ALA A 125 -4.07 -6.23 -18.77
N GLY A 126 -4.62 -6.96 -19.72
CA GLY A 126 -6.02 -6.85 -20.11
C GLY A 126 -6.28 -5.70 -21.09
N ARG A 127 -7.40 -5.80 -21.81
CA ARG A 127 -7.74 -4.90 -22.93
C ARG A 127 -9.17 -4.34 -22.86
N THR A 128 -9.96 -4.83 -21.91
CA THR A 128 -11.39 -4.51 -21.79
C THR A 128 -11.75 -4.16 -20.36
N GLY A 129 -12.86 -3.44 -20.18
CA GLY A 129 -13.32 -3.02 -18.86
C GLY A 129 -12.67 -1.72 -18.37
N PRO A 130 -12.98 -1.28 -17.14
CA PRO A 130 -12.35 -0.09 -16.56
C PRO A 130 -10.86 -0.30 -16.35
N VAL A 131 -10.12 0.80 -16.27
CA VAL A 131 -8.71 0.80 -15.88
C VAL A 131 -8.62 0.63 -14.37
N LEU A 132 -7.78 -0.31 -13.93
CA LEU A 132 -7.35 -0.45 -12.55
C LEU A 132 -5.92 0.07 -12.45
N LEU A 133 -5.76 1.32 -12.01
CA LEU A 133 -4.45 1.97 -11.86
C LEU A 133 -3.89 1.67 -10.48
N CYS A 134 -2.88 0.79 -10.43
CA CYS A 134 -2.31 0.23 -9.21
C CYS A 134 -1.05 0.97 -8.76
N LEU A 135 -1.03 1.39 -7.48
CA LEU A 135 0.05 2.11 -6.81
C LEU A 135 0.57 1.27 -5.64
N HIS A 136 1.86 0.91 -5.69
CA HIS A 136 2.48 0.01 -4.73
C HIS A 136 2.86 0.70 -3.41
N GLY A 137 3.27 -0.10 -2.41
CA GLY A 137 3.76 0.40 -1.12
C GLY A 137 5.22 0.86 -1.17
N GLY A 138 5.70 1.54 -0.13
CA GLY A 138 7.11 1.97 -0.06
C GLY A 138 8.06 0.77 -0.05
N GLY A 139 9.07 0.78 -0.93
CA GLY A 139 10.02 -0.32 -1.14
C GLY A 139 9.51 -1.48 -2.00
N TYR A 140 8.25 -1.41 -2.48
CA TYR A 140 7.68 -2.35 -3.45
C TYR A 140 7.78 -1.80 -4.88
N THR A 141 7.20 -2.49 -5.84
CA THR A 141 7.11 -2.09 -7.26
C THR A 141 5.75 -2.45 -7.83
N GLY A 142 5.45 -2.05 -9.07
CA GLY A 142 4.25 -2.47 -9.79
C GLY A 142 4.09 -4.00 -9.88
N LEU A 143 5.19 -4.76 -9.80
CA LEU A 143 5.15 -6.22 -9.77
C LEU A 143 4.56 -6.81 -8.48
N SER A 144 4.34 -6.01 -7.42
CA SER A 144 3.54 -6.46 -6.26
C SER A 144 2.08 -6.75 -6.64
N PHE A 145 1.63 -6.36 -7.84
CA PHE A 145 0.30 -6.67 -8.35
C PHE A 145 0.30 -7.77 -9.41
N ALA A 146 1.44 -8.39 -9.73
CA ALA A 146 1.58 -9.30 -10.87
C ALA A 146 0.59 -10.47 -10.81
N VAL A 147 0.62 -11.27 -9.74
CA VAL A 147 -0.26 -12.44 -9.61
C VAL A 147 -1.74 -12.02 -9.61
N ALA A 148 -2.08 -10.96 -8.89
CA ALA A 148 -3.43 -10.40 -8.87
C ALA A 148 -3.88 -9.92 -10.26
N ALA A 149 -2.99 -9.30 -11.05
CA ALA A 149 -3.25 -8.86 -12.41
C ALA A 149 -3.56 -10.04 -13.33
N GLY A 150 -2.83 -11.15 -13.19
CA GLY A 150 -3.10 -12.40 -13.91
C GLY A 150 -4.52 -12.92 -13.68
N HIS A 151 -5.06 -12.77 -12.47
CA HIS A 151 -6.44 -13.14 -12.14
C HIS A 151 -7.50 -12.16 -12.67
N MET A 152 -7.17 -10.88 -12.83
CA MET A 152 -8.14 -9.82 -13.13
C MET A 152 -8.17 -9.38 -14.60
N LYS A 153 -7.14 -9.66 -15.39
CA LYS A 153 -6.96 -9.11 -16.75
C LYS A 153 -8.03 -9.50 -17.79
N GLY A 154 -8.90 -10.46 -17.46
CA GLY A 154 -10.07 -10.80 -18.27
C GLY A 154 -11.25 -9.82 -18.12
N GLU A 155 -11.29 -9.04 -17.03
CA GLU A 155 -12.43 -8.18 -16.68
C GLU A 155 -12.07 -6.70 -16.60
N VAL A 156 -10.80 -6.37 -16.36
CA VAL A 156 -10.30 -4.99 -16.23
C VAL A 156 -8.98 -4.80 -16.96
N GLN A 157 -8.62 -3.55 -17.23
CA GLN A 157 -7.32 -3.14 -17.74
C GLN A 157 -6.41 -2.76 -16.55
N VAL A 158 -5.58 -3.70 -16.09
CA VAL A 158 -4.64 -3.45 -15.00
C VAL A 158 -3.46 -2.64 -15.52
N VAL A 159 -3.15 -1.54 -14.83
CA VAL A 159 -2.00 -0.67 -15.11
C VAL A 159 -1.23 -0.50 -13.81
N ALA A 160 -0.11 -1.21 -13.65
CA ALA A 160 0.70 -1.18 -12.45
C ALA A 160 1.93 -0.28 -12.64
N LEU A 161 1.97 0.81 -11.87
CA LEU A 161 3.01 1.84 -11.97
C LEU A 161 4.15 1.54 -11.00
N ASP A 162 5.40 1.59 -11.47
CA ASP A 162 6.55 1.79 -10.61
C ASP A 162 6.61 3.27 -10.22
N MET A 163 6.40 3.59 -8.94
CA MET A 163 6.43 4.96 -8.44
C MET A 163 7.86 5.51 -8.42
N ARG A 164 8.00 6.84 -8.32
CA ARG A 164 9.29 7.54 -8.21
C ARG A 164 10.25 6.83 -7.25
N GLY A 165 11.51 6.67 -7.65
CA GLY A 165 12.53 6.00 -6.83
C GLY A 165 12.37 4.48 -6.65
N HIS A 166 11.42 3.84 -7.35
CA HIS A 166 11.16 2.40 -7.26
C HIS A 166 11.24 1.72 -8.64
N GLY A 167 11.47 0.40 -8.64
CA GLY A 167 11.39 -0.45 -9.84
C GLY A 167 12.15 0.05 -11.05
N GLY A 168 11.53 0.05 -12.23
CA GLY A 168 12.13 0.55 -13.47
C GLY A 168 12.16 2.07 -13.61
N THR A 169 11.42 2.81 -12.78
CA THR A 169 11.29 4.27 -12.87
C THR A 169 12.62 4.97 -12.61
N ARG A 170 12.90 6.06 -13.33
CA ARG A 170 14.05 6.95 -13.16
C ARG A 170 13.58 8.39 -13.27
N THR A 171 13.85 9.19 -12.25
CA THR A 171 13.48 10.60 -12.24
C THR A 171 14.70 11.48 -12.01
N THR A 172 14.55 12.76 -12.34
CA THR A 172 15.51 13.82 -12.06
C THR A 172 15.84 13.96 -10.57
N ASN A 173 14.93 13.55 -9.68
CA ASN A 173 15.16 13.45 -8.25
C ASN A 173 14.38 12.27 -7.66
N ASP A 174 15.01 11.09 -7.61
CA ASP A 174 14.41 9.87 -7.07
C ASP A 174 14.18 9.92 -5.55
N SER A 175 14.83 10.86 -4.85
CA SER A 175 14.77 10.96 -3.38
C SER A 175 13.59 11.77 -2.85
N ASP A 176 12.99 12.64 -3.67
CA ASP A 176 11.80 13.41 -3.27
C ASP A 176 10.55 12.54 -3.31
N LEU A 177 10.33 11.83 -2.22
CA LEU A 177 9.14 11.00 -2.02
C LEU A 177 8.07 11.73 -1.20
N SER A 178 8.00 13.07 -1.29
CA SER A 178 6.92 13.82 -0.64
C SER A 178 5.54 13.43 -1.20
N ALA A 179 4.50 13.54 -0.37
CA ALA A 179 3.14 13.23 -0.80
C ALA A 179 2.73 14.08 -2.02
N GLN A 180 3.16 15.35 -2.04
CA GLN A 180 2.90 16.30 -3.11
C GLN A 180 3.50 15.84 -4.43
N THR A 181 4.79 15.47 -4.44
CA THR A 181 5.49 15.01 -5.64
C THR A 181 4.90 13.70 -6.15
N LEU A 182 4.66 12.72 -5.28
CA LEU A 182 4.07 11.43 -5.68
C LEU A 182 2.65 11.58 -6.26
N VAL A 183 1.83 12.48 -5.70
CA VAL A 183 0.49 12.79 -6.23
C VAL A 183 0.58 13.44 -7.61
N ALA A 184 1.51 14.39 -7.79
CA ALA A 184 1.73 15.06 -9.07
C ALA A 184 2.19 14.06 -10.16
N ASP A 185 3.10 13.15 -9.80
CA ASP A 185 3.57 12.09 -10.70
C ASP A 185 2.41 11.20 -11.19
N VAL A 186 1.54 10.74 -10.27
CA VAL A 186 0.40 9.88 -10.63
C VAL A 186 -0.58 10.61 -11.54
N ALA A 187 -0.90 11.87 -11.25
CA ALA A 187 -1.79 12.68 -12.09
C ALA A 187 -1.20 12.90 -13.49
N ALA A 188 0.10 13.24 -13.57
CA ALA A 188 0.79 13.43 -14.83
C ALA A 188 0.88 12.12 -15.64
N MET A 189 1.14 10.98 -14.97
CA MET A 189 1.19 9.66 -15.61
C MET A 189 -0.17 9.24 -16.14
N ALA A 190 -1.24 9.38 -15.36
CA ALA A 190 -2.59 9.10 -15.84
C ALA A 190 -2.95 9.96 -17.06
N LYS A 191 -2.58 11.25 -17.02
CA LYS A 191 -2.75 12.16 -18.16
C LYS A 191 -1.99 11.70 -19.39
N ARG A 192 -0.73 11.27 -19.21
CA ARG A 192 0.14 10.83 -20.30
C ARG A 192 -0.34 9.52 -20.93
N LEU A 193 -0.81 8.58 -20.11
CA LEU A 193 -1.26 7.26 -20.56
C LEU A 193 -2.63 7.31 -21.26
N PHE A 194 -3.53 8.19 -20.83
CA PHE A 194 -4.95 8.13 -21.24
C PHE A 194 -5.47 9.41 -21.93
N GLY A 195 -4.67 10.49 -21.97
CA GLY A 195 -5.00 11.71 -22.71
C GLY A 195 -6.16 12.52 -22.11
N ASP A 196 -6.97 13.14 -22.97
CA ASP A 196 -8.11 14.00 -22.58
C ASP A 196 -9.42 13.25 -22.40
N SER A 197 -9.50 12.00 -22.84
CA SER A 197 -10.72 11.18 -22.76
C SER A 197 -10.40 9.81 -22.19
N PRO A 198 -9.93 9.75 -20.93
CA PRO A 198 -9.60 8.49 -20.28
C PRO A 198 -10.84 7.58 -20.13
N PRO A 199 -10.66 6.25 -20.13
CA PRO A 199 -11.70 5.34 -19.66
C PRO A 199 -11.98 5.57 -18.16
N ALA A 200 -13.00 4.91 -17.62
CA ALA A 200 -13.22 4.93 -16.18
C ALA A 200 -11.99 4.33 -15.46
N ILE A 201 -11.51 5.03 -14.45
CA ILE A 201 -10.34 4.64 -13.66
C ILE A 201 -10.81 4.25 -12.25
N VAL A 202 -10.36 3.10 -11.78
CA VAL A 202 -10.35 2.73 -10.37
C VAL A 202 -8.93 2.88 -9.88
N LEU A 203 -8.70 3.79 -8.93
CA LEU A 203 -7.40 3.90 -8.27
C LEU A 203 -7.31 2.81 -7.21
N LEU A 204 -6.22 2.05 -7.23
CA LEU A 204 -5.91 1.05 -6.23
C LEU A 204 -4.55 1.35 -5.62
N GLY A 205 -4.49 1.51 -4.30
CA GLY A 205 -3.25 1.85 -3.63
C GLY A 205 -2.98 1.01 -2.39
N HIS A 206 -1.78 0.47 -2.27
CA HIS A 206 -1.30 -0.25 -1.07
C HIS A 206 -0.37 0.63 -0.24
N SER A 207 -0.61 0.72 1.08
CA SER A 207 0.26 1.43 2.02
C SER A 207 0.58 2.88 1.58
N MET A 208 1.85 3.22 1.31
CA MET A 208 2.26 4.49 0.70
C MET A 208 1.44 4.84 -0.57
N GLY A 209 1.27 3.89 -1.48
CA GLY A 209 0.44 4.05 -2.68
C GLY A 209 -1.04 4.26 -2.36
N GLY A 210 -1.53 3.71 -1.25
CA GLY A 210 -2.88 3.98 -0.72
C GLY A 210 -3.04 5.43 -0.27
N ALA A 211 -2.03 5.95 0.44
CA ALA A 211 -2.01 7.35 0.84
C ALA A 211 -1.99 8.32 -0.36
N VAL A 212 -1.21 7.98 -1.40
CA VAL A 212 -1.17 8.74 -2.65
C VAL A 212 -2.50 8.65 -3.41
N ALA A 213 -3.08 7.45 -3.54
CA ALA A 213 -4.37 7.24 -4.22
C ALA A 213 -5.49 8.09 -3.61
N VAL A 214 -5.57 8.14 -2.28
CA VAL A 214 -6.56 8.97 -1.56
C VAL A 214 -6.37 10.44 -1.89
N ARG A 215 -5.13 10.95 -1.88
CA ARG A 215 -4.85 12.37 -2.16
C ARG A 215 -5.15 12.74 -3.61
N VAL A 216 -4.81 11.86 -4.56
CA VAL A 216 -5.18 12.04 -5.98
C VAL A 216 -6.70 12.12 -6.15
N ALA A 217 -7.43 11.24 -5.46
CA ALA A 217 -8.89 11.19 -5.52
C ALA A 217 -9.55 12.40 -4.87
N GLU A 218 -9.08 12.83 -3.70
CA GLU A 218 -9.62 13.96 -2.94
C GLU A 218 -9.34 15.30 -3.65
N GLN A 219 -8.18 15.44 -4.30
CA GLN A 219 -7.84 16.63 -5.08
C GLN A 219 -8.50 16.66 -6.48
N HIS A 220 -9.35 15.68 -6.80
CA HIS A 220 -10.07 15.58 -8.08
C HIS A 220 -9.15 15.62 -9.32
N LEU A 221 -7.94 15.05 -9.23
CA LEU A 221 -6.94 15.14 -10.29
C LEU A 221 -7.22 14.22 -11.48
N LEU A 222 -8.10 13.23 -11.31
CA LEU A 222 -8.51 12.29 -12.35
C LEU A 222 -10.01 12.46 -12.66
N PRO A 223 -10.37 13.16 -13.74
CA PRO A 223 -11.78 13.42 -14.07
C PRO A 223 -12.63 12.15 -14.27
N SER A 224 -12.03 11.05 -14.73
CA SER A 224 -12.71 9.76 -14.94
C SER A 224 -12.59 8.78 -13.77
N LEU A 225 -12.22 9.27 -12.57
CA LEU A 225 -12.15 8.43 -11.39
C LEU A 225 -13.55 7.92 -11.02
N ALA A 226 -13.71 6.60 -11.08
CA ALA A 226 -14.97 5.91 -10.82
C ALA A 226 -14.97 5.12 -9.50
N GLY A 227 -13.80 4.88 -8.89
CA GLY A 227 -13.68 4.14 -7.64
C GLY A 227 -12.30 4.26 -7.00
N LEU A 228 -12.25 4.01 -5.70
CA LEU A 228 -11.02 4.03 -4.91
C LEU A 228 -10.91 2.78 -4.04
N VAL A 229 -9.82 2.04 -4.20
CA VAL A 229 -9.47 0.86 -3.40
C VAL A 229 -8.20 1.17 -2.61
N VAL A 230 -8.28 1.05 -1.28
CA VAL A 230 -7.17 1.29 -0.36
C VAL A 230 -6.84 -0.01 0.36
N VAL A 231 -5.57 -0.38 0.35
CA VAL A 231 -5.08 -1.66 0.88
C VAL A 231 -4.13 -1.40 2.05
N ASP A 232 -4.55 -1.92 3.21
CA ASP A 232 -3.82 -2.01 4.47
C ASP A 232 -3.16 -0.69 4.94
N VAL A 233 -3.90 0.41 4.85
CA VAL A 233 -3.50 1.70 5.42
C VAL A 233 -4.67 2.42 6.07
N VAL A 234 -4.45 2.82 7.32
CA VAL A 234 -5.34 3.66 8.13
C VAL A 234 -4.45 4.63 8.90
N GLU A 235 -4.85 5.91 8.98
CA GLU A 235 -4.01 6.96 9.56
C GLU A 235 -3.52 6.63 10.96
N GLY A 236 -4.44 6.31 11.88
CA GLY A 236 -4.10 6.09 13.29
C GLY A 236 -3.06 4.99 13.49
N THR A 237 -3.24 3.83 12.85
CA THR A 237 -2.29 2.72 12.96
C THR A 237 -1.03 2.92 12.14
N ALA A 238 -1.09 3.61 10.99
CA ALA A 238 0.09 3.93 10.21
C ALA A 238 1.03 4.84 10.99
N LEU A 239 0.52 5.93 11.59
CA LEU A 239 1.31 6.86 12.39
C LEU A 239 1.89 6.19 13.64
N ALA A 240 1.13 5.33 14.31
CA ALA A 240 1.64 4.55 15.44
C ALA A 240 2.75 3.56 15.03
N SER A 241 2.67 3.01 13.82
CA SER A 241 3.64 2.05 13.29
C SER A 241 4.96 2.70 12.83
N LEU A 242 4.96 4.01 12.54
CA LEU A 242 6.18 4.71 12.12
C LEU A 242 7.33 4.61 13.13
N GLY A 243 7.01 4.51 14.44
CA GLY A 243 8.03 4.32 15.49
C GLY A 243 8.77 2.99 15.39
N HIS A 244 8.16 1.97 14.77
CA HIS A 244 8.73 0.63 14.64
C HIS A 244 9.40 0.40 13.27
N MET A 245 9.09 1.23 12.27
CA MET A 245 9.63 1.11 10.91
C MET A 245 11.16 1.06 10.86
N HIS A 246 11.84 1.81 11.73
CA HIS A 246 13.31 1.78 11.83
C HIS A 246 13.86 0.40 12.17
N ALA A 247 13.27 -0.26 13.16
CA ALA A 247 13.67 -1.60 13.56
C ALA A 247 13.38 -2.64 12.46
N VAL A 248 12.25 -2.50 11.77
CA VAL A 248 11.89 -3.36 10.63
C VAL A 248 12.86 -3.18 9.47
N LEU A 249 13.26 -1.94 9.14
CA LEU A 249 14.21 -1.70 8.06
C LEU A 249 15.63 -2.14 8.42
N ALA A 250 16.04 -1.93 9.67
CA ALA A 250 17.36 -2.34 10.15
C ALA A 250 17.55 -3.86 10.24
N SER A 251 16.47 -4.64 10.36
CA SER A 251 16.54 -6.11 10.39
C SER A 251 16.67 -6.74 8.99
N ARG A 252 16.52 -5.95 7.93
CA ARG A 252 16.66 -6.42 6.55
C ARG A 252 18.14 -6.61 6.21
N PRO A 253 18.52 -7.69 5.50
CA PRO A 253 19.84 -7.79 4.90
C PRO A 253 20.10 -6.57 4.00
N SER A 254 21.26 -5.95 4.14
CA SER A 254 21.68 -4.84 3.27
C SER A 254 22.13 -5.32 1.89
N HIS A 255 22.44 -6.61 1.76
CA HIS A 255 22.98 -7.22 0.55
C HIS A 255 22.47 -8.66 0.38
N PHE A 256 22.21 -9.06 -0.86
CA PHE A 256 21.89 -10.43 -1.25
C PHE A 256 22.86 -10.94 -2.32
N PRO A 257 23.39 -12.17 -2.20
CA PRO A 257 24.31 -12.72 -3.20
C PRO A 257 23.61 -13.11 -4.52
N SER A 258 22.29 -13.25 -4.53
CA SER A 258 21.49 -13.51 -5.74
C SER A 258 20.02 -13.13 -5.53
N LEU A 259 19.31 -12.91 -6.63
CA LEU A 259 17.86 -12.67 -6.60
C LEU A 259 17.08 -13.83 -5.97
N GLU A 260 17.48 -15.08 -6.25
CA GLU A 260 16.86 -16.27 -5.64
C GLU A 260 17.00 -16.27 -4.11
N LYS A 261 18.15 -15.83 -3.58
CA LYS A 261 18.35 -15.71 -2.13
C LYS A 261 17.53 -14.60 -1.50
N ALA A 262 17.28 -13.51 -2.25
CA ALA A 262 16.34 -12.49 -1.80
C ALA A 262 14.90 -13.00 -1.74
N VAL A 263 14.44 -13.70 -2.78
CA VAL A 263 13.11 -14.34 -2.81
C VAL A 263 12.96 -15.33 -1.65
N GLU A 264 13.96 -16.19 -1.45
CA GLU A 264 13.98 -17.16 -0.35
C GLU A 264 13.89 -16.47 1.02
N TRP A 265 14.68 -15.41 1.24
CA TRP A 265 14.66 -14.65 2.49
C TRP A 265 13.31 -13.97 2.71
N SER A 266 12.73 -13.32 1.70
CA SER A 266 11.44 -12.63 1.81
C SER A 266 10.31 -13.57 2.25
N VAL A 267 10.32 -14.81 1.75
CA VAL A 267 9.33 -15.82 2.16
C VAL A 267 9.63 -16.38 3.55
N ARG A 268 10.88 -16.79 3.81
CA ARG A 268 11.24 -17.44 5.08
C ARG A 268 11.17 -16.51 6.29
N SER A 269 11.43 -15.22 6.09
CA SER A 269 11.30 -14.20 7.14
C SER A 269 9.84 -13.80 7.41
N GLY A 270 8.89 -14.26 6.59
CA GLY A 270 7.48 -13.90 6.70
C GLY A 270 7.13 -12.51 6.17
N HIS A 271 8.04 -11.83 5.46
CA HIS A 271 7.75 -10.55 4.79
C HIS A 271 6.70 -10.72 3.68
N LEU A 272 6.78 -11.83 2.95
CA LEU A 272 5.77 -12.29 2.00
C LEU A 272 5.41 -13.73 2.32
N ARG A 273 4.13 -14.07 2.18
CA ARG A 273 3.62 -15.44 2.43
C ARG A 273 3.55 -16.24 1.14
N SER A 274 3.29 -15.58 0.02
CA SER A 274 3.19 -16.21 -1.30
C SER A 274 4.56 -16.33 -1.97
N VAL A 275 4.99 -17.58 -2.21
CA VAL A 275 6.18 -17.86 -3.01
C VAL A 275 6.00 -17.38 -4.46
N ASP A 276 4.81 -17.59 -5.03
CA ASP A 276 4.54 -17.22 -6.42
C ASP A 276 4.61 -15.71 -6.64
N SER A 277 4.05 -14.93 -5.71
CA SER A 277 4.18 -13.46 -5.74
C SER A 277 5.63 -13.02 -5.52
N ALA A 278 6.31 -13.58 -4.50
CA ALA A 278 7.68 -13.20 -4.19
C ALA A 278 8.66 -13.43 -5.36
N ARG A 279 8.48 -14.51 -6.13
CA ARG A 279 9.34 -14.85 -7.28
C ARG A 279 9.27 -13.82 -8.41
N VAL A 280 8.15 -13.10 -8.55
CA VAL A 280 7.99 -12.05 -9.56
C VAL A 280 8.25 -10.65 -8.99
N SER A 281 7.84 -10.38 -7.75
CA SER A 281 7.84 -9.04 -7.17
C SER A 281 9.16 -8.64 -6.51
N VAL A 282 9.82 -9.55 -5.80
CA VAL A 282 11.06 -9.24 -5.04
C VAL A 282 12.21 -8.83 -5.96
N PRO A 283 12.46 -9.47 -7.12
CA PRO A 283 13.58 -9.12 -7.97
C PRO A 283 13.62 -7.64 -8.39
N SER A 284 12.47 -7.03 -8.67
CA SER A 284 12.40 -5.62 -9.09
C SER A 284 12.61 -4.61 -7.94
N THR A 285 12.59 -5.07 -6.69
CA THR A 285 12.93 -4.24 -5.51
C THR A 285 14.44 -4.10 -5.30
N LEU A 286 15.24 -4.74 -6.14
CA LEU A 286 16.69 -4.83 -6.00
C LEU A 286 17.42 -4.27 -7.23
N VAL A 287 18.67 -3.89 -7.02
CA VAL A 287 19.62 -3.54 -8.08
C VAL A 287 20.97 -4.21 -7.84
N PRO A 288 21.77 -4.45 -8.89
CA PRO A 288 23.16 -4.86 -8.71
C PRO A 288 23.90 -3.89 -7.78
N ASP A 289 24.69 -4.44 -6.86
CA ASP A 289 25.55 -3.64 -6.02
C ASP A 289 26.67 -2.96 -6.84
N ALA A 290 27.30 -1.93 -6.27
CA ALA A 290 28.35 -1.19 -6.98
C ALA A 290 29.57 -2.05 -7.38
N ALA A 291 29.79 -3.17 -6.66
CA ALA A 291 30.86 -4.11 -6.95
C ALA A 291 30.49 -5.20 -7.98
N GLY A 292 29.22 -5.30 -8.38
CA GLY A 292 28.69 -6.35 -9.25
C GLY A 292 28.74 -7.76 -8.64
N LYS A 293 28.85 -7.87 -7.31
CA LYS A 293 28.98 -9.11 -6.54
C LYS A 293 27.69 -9.56 -5.86
N GLY A 294 26.61 -8.78 -6.03
CA GLY A 294 25.29 -9.16 -5.59
C GLY A 294 24.28 -8.04 -5.78
N PHE A 295 23.35 -7.93 -4.85
CA PHE A 295 22.18 -7.06 -4.98
C PHE A 295 21.92 -6.29 -3.70
N THR A 296 21.53 -5.03 -3.84
CA THR A 296 21.07 -4.17 -2.75
C THR A 296 19.66 -3.66 -3.04
N TRP A 297 19.00 -3.11 -2.03
CA TRP A 297 17.67 -2.52 -2.18
C TRP A 297 17.70 -1.35 -3.14
N ARG A 298 16.80 -1.36 -4.12
CA ARG A 298 16.66 -0.28 -5.09
C ARG A 298 16.31 1.04 -4.41
N THR A 299 15.36 0.97 -3.47
CA THR A 299 14.88 2.16 -2.76
C THR A 299 15.44 2.12 -1.34
N PRO A 300 16.34 3.05 -0.96
CA PRO A 300 16.78 3.21 0.41
C PRO A 300 15.65 3.84 1.23
N LEU A 301 14.68 3.01 1.62
CA LEU A 301 13.42 3.49 2.20
C LEU A 301 13.65 4.25 3.51
N GLU A 302 14.73 3.99 4.24
CA GLU A 302 15.07 4.72 5.45
C GLU A 302 15.30 6.21 5.18
N GLN A 303 15.85 6.56 4.01
CA GLN A 303 16.12 7.95 3.62
C GLN A 303 14.83 8.73 3.34
N SER A 304 13.71 8.03 3.13
CA SER A 304 12.39 8.64 2.93
C SER A 304 11.67 8.98 4.25
N GLN A 305 12.28 8.68 5.41
CA GLN A 305 11.71 8.96 6.73
C GLN A 305 11.13 10.38 6.89
N PRO A 306 11.78 11.46 6.39
CA PRO A 306 11.21 12.81 6.51
C PRO A 306 9.80 12.95 5.92
N TYR A 307 9.41 12.09 4.98
CA TYR A 307 8.12 12.15 4.27
C TYR A 307 7.03 11.29 4.90
N TRP A 308 7.38 10.28 5.71
CA TRP A 308 6.43 9.26 6.19
C TRP A 308 5.23 9.84 6.92
N LYS A 309 5.46 10.79 7.84
CA LYS A 309 4.38 11.47 8.55
C LYS A 309 3.46 12.23 7.58
N GLY A 310 4.05 12.87 6.56
CA GLY A 310 3.33 13.62 5.53
C GLY A 310 2.44 12.74 4.66
N TRP A 311 2.80 11.47 4.45
CA TRP A 311 1.94 10.53 3.70
C TRP A 311 0.60 10.31 4.42
N TYR A 312 0.65 10.03 5.73
CA TYR A 312 -0.50 9.51 6.46
C TYR A 312 -1.29 10.55 7.26
N THR A 313 -0.73 11.73 7.55
CA THR A 313 -1.45 12.77 8.32
C THR A 313 -2.69 13.25 7.55
N GLY A 314 -3.85 13.21 8.24
CA GLY A 314 -5.17 13.57 7.72
C GLY A 314 -5.76 12.56 6.73
N LEU A 315 -5.13 11.41 6.53
CA LEU A 315 -5.50 10.46 5.48
C LEU A 315 -6.92 9.91 5.66
N SER A 316 -7.34 9.65 6.90
CA SER A 316 -8.67 9.09 7.16
C SER A 316 -9.76 10.08 6.78
N ASP A 317 -9.59 11.36 7.11
CA ASP A 317 -10.54 12.40 6.71
C ASP A 317 -10.56 12.59 5.19
N LEU A 318 -9.39 12.65 4.54
CA LEU A 318 -9.29 12.77 3.08
C LEU A 318 -10.00 11.60 2.37
N PHE A 319 -9.79 10.37 2.84
CA PHE A 319 -10.46 9.18 2.29
C PHE A 319 -11.98 9.30 2.37
N LEU A 320 -12.51 9.81 3.48
CA LEU A 320 -13.95 9.98 3.66
C LEU A 320 -14.57 11.07 2.76
N HIS A 321 -13.78 12.05 2.32
CA HIS A 321 -14.21 13.12 1.41
C HIS A 321 -14.08 12.77 -0.07
N CYS A 322 -13.39 11.67 -0.42
CA CYS A 322 -13.27 11.24 -1.81
C CYS A 322 -14.67 10.95 -2.41
N PRO A 323 -15.03 11.55 -3.57
CA PRO A 323 -16.40 11.60 -4.10
C PRO A 323 -16.81 10.34 -4.90
N VAL A 324 -16.15 9.21 -4.66
CA VAL A 324 -16.37 7.96 -5.38
C VAL A 324 -16.70 6.81 -4.43
N PRO A 325 -17.28 5.69 -4.92
CA PRO A 325 -17.33 4.46 -4.16
C PRO A 325 -15.94 4.05 -3.67
N LYS A 326 -15.88 3.55 -2.44
CA LYS A 326 -14.64 3.25 -1.74
C LYS A 326 -14.64 1.82 -1.20
N LEU A 327 -13.51 1.13 -1.37
CA LEU A 327 -13.21 -0.14 -0.74
C LEU A 327 -11.95 -0.01 0.12
N LEU A 328 -12.04 -0.42 1.38
CA LEU A 328 -10.91 -0.57 2.29
C LEU A 328 -10.67 -2.06 2.56
N LEU A 329 -9.49 -2.56 2.18
CA LEU A 329 -9.05 -3.93 2.47
C LEU A 329 -8.04 -3.89 3.62
N LEU A 330 -8.28 -4.66 4.67
CA LEU A 330 -7.40 -4.72 5.85
C LEU A 330 -6.98 -6.16 6.14
N ALA A 331 -5.76 -6.36 6.60
CA ALA A 331 -5.29 -7.67 7.06
C ALA A 331 -5.90 -8.05 8.44
N GLY A 332 -6.36 -7.04 9.20
CA GLY A 332 -6.98 -7.20 10.52
C GLY A 332 -7.96 -6.06 10.85
N THR A 333 -8.96 -6.35 11.69
CA THR A 333 -9.99 -5.39 12.13
C THR A 333 -9.50 -4.38 13.16
N ASP A 334 -8.41 -4.70 13.86
CA ASP A 334 -7.74 -3.88 14.86
C ASP A 334 -7.05 -2.63 14.27
N ARG A 335 -7.15 -2.45 12.95
CA ARG A 335 -6.50 -1.38 12.20
C ARG A 335 -7.34 -0.12 12.01
N LEU A 336 -8.64 -0.15 12.30
CA LEU A 336 -9.48 1.04 12.14
C LEU A 336 -9.21 2.07 13.24
N ASP A 337 -9.05 3.32 12.84
CA ASP A 337 -9.09 4.45 13.75
C ASP A 337 -10.53 4.92 14.03
N LYS A 338 -10.67 5.87 14.94
CA LYS A 338 -11.99 6.36 15.37
C LYS A 338 -12.80 6.96 14.19
N PRO A 339 -12.26 7.85 13.34
CA PRO A 339 -12.99 8.37 12.18
C PRO A 339 -13.50 7.27 11.24
N LEU A 340 -12.63 6.32 10.84
CA LEU A 340 -13.04 5.27 9.92
C LEU A 340 -13.99 4.26 10.56
N THR A 341 -13.88 4.01 11.86
CA THR A 341 -14.85 3.19 12.60
C THR A 341 -16.25 3.79 12.55
N ILE A 342 -16.38 5.10 12.83
CA ILE A 342 -17.68 5.80 12.79
C ILE A 342 -18.25 5.77 11.37
N ALA A 343 -17.43 6.12 10.37
CA ALA A 343 -17.86 6.16 8.98
C ALA A 343 -18.24 4.78 8.44
N GLN A 344 -17.55 3.72 8.88
CA GLN A 344 -17.89 2.35 8.52
C GLN A 344 -19.24 1.92 9.10
N MET A 345 -19.51 2.27 10.36
CA MET A 345 -20.82 2.05 10.98
C MET A 345 -21.94 2.83 10.28
N GLN A 346 -21.62 3.94 9.62
CA GLN A 346 -22.54 4.73 8.80
C GLN A 346 -22.66 4.22 7.35
N GLY A 347 -21.94 3.17 6.96
CA GLY A 347 -21.97 2.61 5.61
C GLY A 347 -21.36 3.52 4.54
N ARG A 348 -20.41 4.41 4.90
CA ARG A 348 -19.82 5.38 3.97
C ARG A 348 -18.81 4.78 2.98
N PHE A 349 -18.35 3.55 3.23
CA PHE A 349 -17.46 2.81 2.35
C PHE A 349 -17.67 1.29 2.56
N GLN A 350 -17.15 0.48 1.64
CA GLN A 350 -17.08 -0.96 1.81
C GLN A 350 -15.79 -1.31 2.53
N MET A 351 -15.85 -2.20 3.52
CA MET A 351 -14.66 -2.74 4.18
C MET A 351 -14.68 -4.26 4.11
N LEU A 352 -13.53 -4.85 3.78
CA LEU A 352 -13.31 -6.29 3.88
C LEU A 352 -12.04 -6.54 4.67
N VAL A 353 -12.05 -7.62 5.44
CA VAL A 353 -10.90 -8.08 6.21
C VAL A 353 -10.44 -9.39 5.60
N VAL A 354 -9.25 -9.36 5.01
CA VAL A 354 -8.64 -10.54 4.37
C VAL A 354 -7.71 -11.19 5.38
N ARG A 355 -8.25 -12.16 6.11
CA ARG A 355 -7.49 -12.91 7.11
C ARG A 355 -6.36 -13.69 6.44
N HIS A 356 -5.36 -14.09 7.22
CA HIS A 356 -4.20 -14.87 6.75
C HIS A 356 -3.22 -14.12 5.83
N SER A 357 -3.45 -12.84 5.56
CA SER A 357 -2.46 -11.96 4.93
C SER A 357 -1.54 -11.29 5.96
N GLY A 358 -0.33 -10.93 5.52
CA GLY A 358 0.50 -9.91 6.13
C GLY A 358 0.11 -8.51 5.65
N HIS A 359 1.09 -7.61 5.58
CA HIS A 359 0.85 -6.22 5.15
C HIS A 359 0.47 -6.11 3.67
N ALA A 360 1.10 -6.93 2.81
CA ALA A 360 0.87 -6.93 1.37
C ALA A 360 -0.25 -7.93 0.98
N ILE A 361 -1.51 -7.58 1.28
CA ILE A 361 -2.69 -8.43 0.98
C ILE A 361 -2.74 -8.87 -0.48
N GLN A 362 -2.40 -7.96 -1.39
CA GLN A 362 -2.37 -8.20 -2.84
C GLN A 362 -1.34 -9.25 -3.28
N GLU A 363 -0.33 -9.53 -2.45
CA GLU A 363 0.70 -10.53 -2.71
C GLU A 363 0.43 -11.84 -1.96
N ASP A 364 -0.07 -11.74 -0.72
CA ASP A 364 -0.27 -12.90 0.14
C ASP A 364 -1.54 -13.69 -0.19
N GLU A 365 -2.64 -13.00 -0.48
CA GLU A 365 -3.98 -13.59 -0.67
C GLU A 365 -4.56 -13.15 -2.03
N THR A 366 -3.83 -13.46 -3.11
CA THR A 366 -4.05 -12.91 -4.45
C THR A 366 -5.46 -13.18 -4.99
N LEU A 367 -6.01 -14.38 -4.78
CA LEU A 367 -7.35 -14.75 -5.25
C LEU A 367 -8.45 -13.99 -4.51
N ASP A 368 -8.38 -13.93 -3.17
CA ASP A 368 -9.37 -13.22 -2.35
C ASP A 368 -9.31 -11.71 -2.60
N PHE A 369 -8.10 -11.18 -2.74
CA PHE A 369 -7.86 -9.79 -3.14
C PHE A 369 -8.49 -9.49 -4.51
N SER A 370 -8.15 -10.25 -5.54
CA SER A 370 -8.65 -10.04 -6.90
C SER A 370 -10.18 -10.17 -6.97
N SER A 371 -10.74 -11.19 -6.32
CA SER A 371 -12.20 -11.40 -6.26
C SER A 371 -12.91 -10.25 -5.57
N SER A 372 -12.33 -9.71 -4.49
CA SER A 372 -12.89 -8.57 -3.76
C SER A 372 -12.90 -7.29 -4.59
N VAL A 373 -11.81 -7.02 -5.34
CA VAL A 373 -11.71 -5.86 -6.22
C VAL A 373 -12.70 -5.96 -7.38
N LEU A 374 -12.77 -7.11 -8.06
CA LEU A 374 -13.72 -7.34 -9.14
C LEU A 374 -15.17 -7.25 -8.67
N HIS A 375 -15.48 -7.83 -7.49
CA HIS A 375 -16.80 -7.70 -6.89
C HIS A 375 -17.17 -6.25 -6.60
N PHE A 376 -16.24 -5.45 -6.09
CA PHE A 376 -16.46 -4.02 -5.86
C PHE A 376 -16.75 -3.26 -7.17
N ILE A 377 -15.98 -3.54 -8.23
CA ILE A 377 -16.19 -2.96 -9.57
C ILE A 377 -17.57 -3.31 -10.12
N ALA A 378 -17.94 -4.60 -10.08
CA ALA A 378 -19.21 -5.10 -10.56
C ALA A 378 -20.40 -4.55 -9.75
N ARG A 379 -20.30 -4.55 -8.41
CA ARG A 379 -21.32 -4.03 -7.49
C ARG A 379 -21.63 -2.57 -7.76
N ASN A 380 -20.60 -1.77 -8.04
CA ASN A 380 -20.75 -0.34 -8.35
C ASN A 380 -21.00 -0.09 -9.85
N ARG A 381 -21.13 -1.13 -10.68
CA ARG A 381 -21.40 -1.05 -12.11
C ARG A 381 -20.41 -0.13 -12.84
N ILE A 382 -19.14 -0.21 -12.45
CA ILE A 382 -18.05 0.55 -13.08
C ILE A 382 -17.69 -0.18 -14.39
N THR A 383 -17.86 0.50 -15.52
CA THR A 383 -17.57 -0.02 -16.86
C THR A 383 -16.42 0.74 -17.49
N GLN A 384 -15.93 0.29 -18.65
CA GLN A 384 -14.89 1.00 -19.40
C GLN A 384 -15.23 2.48 -19.68
N ARG A 385 -16.52 2.82 -19.84
CA ARG A 385 -16.96 4.16 -20.24
C ARG A 385 -17.40 5.05 -19.07
N GLY A 386 -17.49 4.51 -17.86
CA GLY A 386 -18.00 5.22 -16.69
C GLY A 386 -18.88 4.34 -15.80
N VAL A 387 -19.59 4.96 -14.88
CA VAL A 387 -20.49 4.29 -13.92
C VAL A 387 -21.90 4.21 -14.49
N MET A 388 -22.50 3.01 -14.53
CA MET A 388 -23.88 2.84 -15.02
C MET A 388 -24.93 3.10 -13.93
N VAL A 389 -25.75 4.14 -14.10
CA VAL A 389 -26.89 4.48 -13.23
C VAL A 389 -28.18 4.51 -14.05
N GLY A 390 -29.16 3.68 -13.71
CA GLY A 390 -30.47 3.68 -14.38
C GLY A 390 -30.48 3.39 -15.88
N GLY A 391 -29.44 2.74 -16.42
CA GLY A 391 -29.29 2.48 -17.87
C GLY A 391 -28.52 3.57 -18.63
N PHE A 392 -28.09 4.63 -17.94
CA PHE A 392 -27.25 5.71 -18.49
C PHE A 392 -25.84 5.63 -17.92
N ILE A 393 -24.85 6.09 -18.69
CA ILE A 393 -23.44 6.14 -18.28
C ILE A 393 -23.17 7.54 -17.72
N HIS A 394 -22.71 7.61 -16.48
CA HIS A 394 -22.12 8.81 -15.89
C HIS A 394 -20.59 8.75 -16.08
N HIS A 395 -20.05 9.83 -16.63
CA HIS A 395 -18.63 10.00 -16.87
C HIS A 395 -17.90 10.55 -15.65
#